data_AF-X1T0A0-F1
#
_entry.id   AF-X1T0A0-F1
#
_cell.length_a   1.000
_cell.length_b   1.000
_cell.length_c   1.000
_cell.angle_alpha   90.00
_cell.angle_beta   90.00
_cell.angle_gamma   90.00
#
_symmetry.space_group_name_H-M   'P 1'
#
loop_
_entity.id
_entity.type
_entity.pdbx_description
1 polymer ?
#
loop_
_entity_poly.entity_id
_entity_poly.type
_entity_poly.pdbx_seq_one_letter_code
_entity_poly.pdbx_strand_id
1 'polypeptide(L)'
;VRRWWDMRTIDETRLREVYHAQGYYDKDLDDYVLWTKVYVAWPDLIARYKYGYITKDEVKSELTDLGMPADRVDEMMETKIKQAEPERTTKERDLTKTDIYRGVKKEVITRAEGTELLQDLGYDADEAEFILDINVAAAAGSPESYMEFKQLTQGYRKIQGKEYQMPPEDVVIASKALTDAKAALAEAQEKGLKEAKLDPYLKAVSDAEYRYRQLYVKWRESLK
;
A
#
# COMPACT_ATOMS: atom_id res chain seq x y z
N VAL A 1 -9.35 7.53 -39.61
CA VAL A 1 -9.46 6.05 -39.69
C VAL A 1 -9.45 5.39 -38.33
N ARG A 2 -8.37 5.50 -37.51
CA ARG A 2 -8.30 4.85 -36.17
C ARG A 2 -9.48 5.15 -35.25
N ARG A 3 -9.96 6.40 -35.18
CA ARG A 3 -11.17 6.76 -34.40
C ARG A 3 -12.45 6.09 -34.91
N TRP A 4 -12.56 5.84 -36.22
CA TRP A 4 -13.72 5.16 -36.79
C TRP A 4 -13.71 3.67 -36.43
N TRP A 5 -12.54 3.06 -36.44
CA TRP A 5 -12.34 1.69 -35.93
C TRP A 5 -12.68 1.60 -34.43
N ASP A 6 -12.15 2.51 -33.61
CA ASP A 6 -12.39 2.59 -32.16
C ASP A 6 -13.88 2.72 -31.81
N MET A 7 -14.58 3.64 -32.49
CA MET A 7 -16.02 3.82 -32.33
C MET A 7 -16.87 2.72 -33.00
N ARG A 8 -16.23 1.69 -33.59
CA ARG A 8 -16.86 0.59 -34.34
C ARG A 8 -17.80 1.07 -35.45
N THR A 9 -17.51 2.22 -36.05
CA THR A 9 -18.28 2.74 -37.19
C THR A 9 -17.85 2.13 -38.52
N ILE A 10 -16.77 1.36 -38.53
CA ILE A 10 -16.28 0.56 -39.65
C ILE A 10 -15.82 -0.82 -39.15
N ASP A 11 -15.90 -1.83 -40.01
CA ASP A 11 -15.38 -3.18 -39.77
C ASP A 11 -13.94 -3.33 -40.35
N GLU A 12 -13.35 -4.53 -40.23
CA GLU A 12 -11.97 -4.76 -40.67
C GLU A 12 -11.85 -4.70 -42.20
N THR A 13 -12.86 -5.17 -42.92
CA THR A 13 -12.94 -5.08 -44.38
C THR A 13 -12.84 -3.62 -44.82
N ARG A 14 -13.67 -2.75 -44.23
CA ARG A 14 -13.65 -1.33 -44.54
C ARG A 14 -12.37 -0.64 -44.07
N LEU A 15 -11.80 -1.07 -42.94
CA LEU A 15 -10.50 -0.57 -42.48
C LEU A 15 -9.40 -0.86 -43.49
N ARG A 16 -9.35 -2.09 -44.03
CA ARG A 16 -8.41 -2.53 -45.07
C ARG A 16 -8.56 -1.73 -46.34
N GLU A 17 -9.78 -1.52 -46.83
CA GLU A 17 -10.05 -0.69 -48.02
C GLU A 17 -9.53 0.74 -47.86
N VAL A 18 -9.76 1.35 -46.70
CA VAL A 18 -9.34 2.73 -46.42
C VAL A 18 -7.82 2.84 -46.39
N TYR A 19 -7.11 1.89 -45.79
CA TYR A 19 -5.65 1.89 -45.78
C TYR A 19 -5.07 1.54 -47.15
N HIS A 20 -5.68 0.63 -47.90
CA HIS A 20 -5.30 0.37 -49.28
C HIS A 20 -5.43 1.62 -50.15
N ALA A 21 -6.54 2.36 -50.03
CA ALA A 21 -6.73 3.64 -50.73
C ALA A 21 -5.73 4.73 -50.29
N GLN A 22 -5.14 4.60 -49.09
CA GLN A 22 -4.07 5.47 -48.60
C GLN A 22 -2.67 5.03 -49.05
N GLY A 23 -2.56 3.95 -49.82
CA GLY A 23 -1.31 3.48 -50.40
C GLY A 23 -0.57 2.42 -49.58
N TYR A 24 -1.23 1.76 -48.61
CA TYR A 24 -0.68 0.59 -47.94
C TYR A 24 -1.06 -0.68 -48.69
N TYR A 25 -0.09 -1.56 -48.95
CA TYR A 25 -0.29 -2.79 -49.72
C TYR A 25 0.37 -3.98 -49.02
N ASP A 26 -0.08 -5.19 -49.37
CA ASP A 26 0.51 -6.46 -48.92
C ASP A 26 0.78 -6.47 -47.39
N LYS A 27 2.02 -6.79 -47.01
CA LYS A 27 2.45 -6.86 -45.61
C LYS A 27 2.29 -5.54 -44.88
N ASP A 28 2.51 -4.40 -45.55
CA ASP A 28 2.38 -3.09 -44.91
C ASP A 28 0.90 -2.81 -44.56
N LEU A 29 -0.02 -3.27 -45.41
CA LEU A 29 -1.46 -3.21 -45.11
C LEU A 29 -1.81 -4.08 -43.90
N ASP A 30 -1.33 -5.32 -43.87
CA ASP A 30 -1.57 -6.25 -42.76
C ASP A 30 -1.00 -5.73 -41.44
N ASP A 31 0.25 -5.26 -41.45
CA ASP A 31 0.91 -4.69 -40.28
C ASP A 31 0.16 -3.46 -39.76
N TYR A 32 -0.31 -2.58 -40.64
CA TYR A 32 -1.00 -1.35 -40.25
C TYR A 32 -2.42 -1.59 -39.74
N VAL A 33 -3.10 -2.61 -40.26
CA VAL A 33 -4.38 -3.11 -39.73
C VAL A 33 -4.18 -3.68 -38.34
N LEU A 34 -3.23 -4.62 -38.17
CA LEU A 34 -2.91 -5.21 -36.87
C LEU A 34 -2.53 -4.14 -35.84
N TRP A 35 -1.68 -3.20 -36.23
CA TRP A 35 -1.28 -2.08 -35.38
C TRP A 35 -2.49 -1.24 -34.95
N THR A 36 -3.41 -0.95 -35.87
CA THR A 36 -4.63 -0.19 -35.55
C THR A 36 -5.50 -0.93 -34.53
N LYS A 37 -5.71 -2.23 -34.73
CA LYS A 37 -6.50 -3.08 -33.83
C LYS A 37 -5.93 -3.07 -32.41
N VAL A 38 -4.64 -3.38 -32.29
CA VAL A 38 -3.94 -3.48 -31.00
C VAL A 38 -3.82 -2.12 -30.32
N TYR A 39 -3.42 -1.08 -31.04
CA TYR A 39 -3.20 0.27 -30.48
C TYR A 39 -4.49 0.84 -29.86
N VAL A 40 -5.62 0.55 -30.48
CA VAL A 40 -6.93 1.01 -30.01
C VAL A 40 -7.44 0.17 -28.85
N ALA A 41 -7.29 -1.16 -28.89
CA ALA A 41 -7.76 -2.04 -27.81
C ALA A 41 -6.91 -1.95 -26.53
N TRP A 42 -5.61 -1.68 -26.67
CA TRP A 42 -4.64 -1.80 -25.57
C TRP A 42 -4.94 -0.93 -24.34
N PRO A 43 -5.28 0.38 -24.46
CA PRO A 43 -5.57 1.21 -23.29
C PRO A 43 -6.76 0.68 -22.47
N ASP A 44 -7.80 0.20 -23.13
CA ASP A 44 -8.99 -0.38 -22.48
C ASP A 44 -8.67 -1.73 -21.83
N LEU A 45 -7.96 -2.62 -22.54
CA LEU A 45 -7.48 -3.90 -21.99
C LEU A 45 -6.67 -3.70 -20.71
N ILE A 46 -5.74 -2.74 -20.71
CA ILE A 46 -4.94 -2.43 -19.52
C ILE A 46 -5.77 -1.78 -18.43
N ALA A 47 -6.73 -0.91 -18.76
CA ALA A 47 -7.63 -0.35 -17.76
C ALA A 47 -8.43 -1.47 -17.08
N ARG A 48 -9.08 -2.34 -17.87
CA ARG A 48 -9.85 -3.49 -17.36
C ARG A 48 -8.99 -4.43 -16.53
N TYR A 49 -7.76 -4.70 -16.95
CA TYR A 49 -6.81 -5.51 -16.18
C TYR A 49 -6.39 -4.83 -14.87
N LYS A 50 -6.03 -3.54 -14.90
CA LYS A 50 -5.67 -2.77 -13.71
C LYS A 50 -6.79 -2.73 -12.68
N TYR A 51 -8.04 -2.61 -13.14
CA TYR A 51 -9.23 -2.63 -12.31
C TYR A 51 -9.71 -4.04 -11.93
N GLY A 52 -9.04 -5.09 -12.39
CA GLY A 52 -9.37 -6.48 -12.06
C GLY A 52 -10.63 -7.02 -12.75
N TYR A 53 -11.16 -6.33 -13.77
CA TYR A 53 -12.31 -6.80 -14.56
C TYR A 53 -11.96 -7.97 -15.49
N ILE A 54 -10.68 -8.10 -15.85
CA ILE A 54 -10.17 -9.20 -16.66
C ILE A 54 -8.84 -9.69 -16.08
N THR A 55 -8.60 -10.98 -16.23
CA THR A 55 -7.37 -11.69 -15.85
C THR A 55 -6.26 -11.48 -16.88
N LYS A 56 -5.03 -11.82 -16.49
CA LYS A 56 -3.88 -11.81 -17.39
C LYS A 56 -4.10 -12.70 -18.63
N ASP A 57 -4.72 -13.86 -18.44
CA ASP A 57 -4.94 -14.82 -19.53
C ASP A 57 -6.05 -14.34 -20.49
N GLU A 58 -7.06 -13.63 -19.99
CA GLU A 58 -8.07 -12.97 -20.83
C GLU A 58 -7.47 -11.85 -21.67
N VAL A 59 -6.53 -11.05 -21.13
CA VAL A 59 -5.79 -10.06 -21.93
C VAL A 59 -4.99 -10.75 -23.05
N LYS A 60 -4.35 -11.89 -22.76
CA LYS A 60 -3.62 -12.66 -23.79
C LYS A 60 -4.56 -13.13 -24.89
N SER A 61 -5.69 -13.73 -24.50
CA SER A 61 -6.69 -14.23 -25.44
C SER A 61 -7.19 -13.11 -26.36
N GLU A 62 -7.58 -11.95 -25.80
CA GLU A 62 -8.07 -10.82 -26.60
C GLU A 62 -7.00 -10.30 -27.56
N LEU A 63 -5.72 -10.22 -27.16
CA LEU A 63 -4.65 -9.78 -28.07
C LEU A 63 -4.39 -10.79 -29.20
N THR A 64 -4.45 -12.09 -28.90
CA THR A 64 -4.32 -13.14 -29.92
C THR A 64 -5.50 -13.11 -30.89
N ASP A 65 -6.73 -12.89 -30.41
CA ASP A 65 -7.93 -12.77 -31.25
C ASP A 65 -7.87 -11.55 -32.20
N LEU A 66 -7.14 -10.50 -31.81
CA LEU A 66 -6.88 -9.35 -32.69
C LEU A 66 -5.86 -9.67 -33.81
N GLY A 67 -5.23 -10.84 -33.77
CA GLY A 67 -4.25 -11.31 -34.75
C GLY A 67 -2.79 -11.08 -34.34
N MET A 68 -2.53 -10.76 -33.07
CA MET A 68 -1.16 -10.62 -32.57
C MET A 68 -0.50 -12.01 -32.44
N PRO A 69 0.74 -12.18 -32.95
CA PRO A 69 1.52 -13.40 -32.73
C PRO A 69 1.71 -13.70 -31.24
N ALA A 70 1.57 -14.97 -30.83
CA ALA A 70 1.58 -15.37 -29.42
C ALA A 70 2.89 -15.05 -28.69
N ASP A 71 4.03 -15.20 -29.37
CA ASP A 71 5.35 -14.79 -28.91
C ASP A 71 5.42 -13.29 -28.62
N ARG A 72 4.81 -12.47 -29.49
CA ARG A 72 4.73 -11.02 -29.29
C ARG A 72 3.79 -10.63 -28.16
N VAL A 73 2.68 -11.36 -27.99
CA VAL A 73 1.78 -11.18 -26.84
C VAL A 73 2.56 -11.41 -25.56
N ASP A 74 3.28 -12.52 -25.44
CA ASP A 74 4.05 -12.84 -24.23
C ASP A 74 5.09 -11.76 -23.88
N GLU A 75 5.85 -11.29 -24.87
CA GLU A 75 6.81 -10.18 -24.69
C GLU A 75 6.12 -8.89 -24.21
N MET A 76 4.96 -8.56 -24.79
CA MET A 76 4.20 -7.36 -24.43
C MET A 76 3.62 -7.46 -23.01
N MET A 77 3.18 -8.65 -22.60
CA MET A 77 2.72 -8.92 -21.24
C MET A 77 3.86 -8.81 -20.23
N GLU A 78 5.04 -9.33 -20.52
CA GLU A 78 6.20 -9.24 -19.62
C GLU A 78 6.66 -7.80 -19.40
N THR A 79 6.72 -7.00 -20.47
CA THR A 79 7.27 -5.65 -20.42
C THR A 79 6.28 -4.59 -19.95
N LYS A 80 4.98 -4.74 -20.26
CA LYS A 80 3.97 -3.70 -20.00
C LYS A 80 3.05 -3.99 -18.82
N ILE A 81 2.77 -5.26 -18.50
CA ILE A 81 1.89 -5.61 -17.38
C ILE A 81 2.63 -5.66 -16.04
N LYS A 82 3.92 -6.02 -16.00
CA LYS A 82 4.72 -5.88 -14.77
C LYS A 82 4.78 -4.43 -14.24
N GLN A 83 4.58 -3.43 -15.10
CA GLN A 83 4.49 -2.01 -14.73
C GLN A 83 3.07 -1.56 -14.39
N ALA A 84 2.08 -2.43 -14.59
CA ALA A 84 0.67 -2.19 -14.38
C ALA A 84 0.12 -3.19 -13.36
N GLU A 85 0.84 -3.39 -12.24
CA GLU A 85 0.31 -4.12 -11.10
C GLU A 85 -1.11 -3.61 -10.80
N PRO A 86 -2.06 -4.52 -10.54
CA PRO A 86 -3.46 -4.15 -10.40
C PRO A 86 -3.60 -3.11 -9.28
N GLU A 87 -3.97 -1.88 -9.64
CA GLU A 87 -4.50 -0.92 -8.69
C GLU A 87 -5.85 -1.48 -8.25
N ARG A 88 -5.87 -2.24 -7.15
CA ARG A 88 -7.08 -2.77 -6.51
C ARG A 88 -7.96 -1.58 -6.09
N THR A 89 -8.72 -1.09 -7.05
CA THR A 89 -9.67 0.02 -6.92
C THR A 89 -11.05 -0.49 -7.28
N THR A 90 -11.52 -1.48 -6.51
CA THR A 90 -12.95 -1.74 -6.36
C THR A 90 -13.52 -0.59 -5.50
N LYS A 91 -13.99 0.44 -6.20
CA LYS A 91 -14.66 1.62 -5.62
C LYS A 91 -16.16 1.37 -5.35
N GLU A 92 -16.54 0.15 -4.98
CA GLU A 92 -17.93 -0.17 -4.61
C GLU A 92 -18.00 -0.58 -3.13
N ARG A 93 -17.95 0.41 -2.23
CA ARG A 93 -18.26 0.28 -0.80
C ARG A 93 -17.62 -0.91 -0.07
N ASP A 94 -16.40 -1.29 -0.45
CA ASP A 94 -15.61 -2.24 0.33
C ASP A 94 -15.24 -1.61 1.67
N LEU A 95 -15.40 -2.38 2.75
CA LEU A 95 -14.92 -2.04 4.08
C LEU A 95 -13.46 -1.57 3.96
N THR A 96 -13.19 -0.31 4.30
CA THR A 96 -11.81 0.15 4.28
C THR A 96 -11.03 -0.56 5.38
N LYS A 97 -9.71 -0.71 5.24
CA LYS A 97 -8.82 -1.13 6.34
C LYS A 97 -9.18 -0.45 7.67
N THR A 98 -9.57 0.83 7.58
CA THR A 98 -10.01 1.64 8.70
C THR A 98 -11.35 1.22 9.30
N ASP A 99 -12.32 0.85 8.47
CA ASP A 99 -13.60 0.36 8.95
C ASP A 99 -13.49 -1.03 9.57
N ILE A 100 -12.59 -1.88 9.05
CA ILE A 100 -12.31 -3.22 9.59
C ILE A 100 -11.73 -3.10 11.00
N TYR A 101 -10.60 -2.41 11.20
CA TYR A 101 -10.03 -2.31 12.55
C TYR A 101 -10.94 -1.54 13.50
N ARG A 102 -11.78 -0.61 13.02
CA ARG A 102 -12.81 0.05 13.86
C ARG A 102 -13.93 -0.91 14.23
N GLY A 103 -14.32 -1.82 13.33
CA GLY A 103 -15.28 -2.88 13.58
C GLY A 103 -14.78 -3.83 14.67
N VAL A 104 -13.52 -4.27 14.56
CA VAL A 104 -12.88 -5.10 15.59
C VAL A 104 -12.75 -4.34 16.92
N LYS A 105 -12.32 -3.07 16.89
CA LYS A 105 -12.21 -2.22 18.09
C LYS A 105 -13.55 -2.00 18.80
N LYS A 106 -14.65 -1.98 18.06
CA LYS A 106 -16.01 -1.84 18.58
C LYS A 106 -16.67 -3.20 18.88
N GLU A 107 -15.92 -4.30 18.76
CA GLU A 107 -16.40 -5.67 18.95
C GLU A 107 -17.61 -6.03 18.05
N VAL A 108 -17.76 -5.34 16.91
CA VAL A 108 -18.81 -5.60 15.91
C VAL A 108 -18.44 -6.82 15.06
N ILE A 109 -17.15 -7.05 14.88
CA ILE A 109 -16.55 -8.24 14.27
C ILE A 109 -15.41 -8.72 15.16
N THR A 110 -15.15 -10.02 15.15
CA THR A 110 -14.07 -10.64 15.92
C THR A 110 -12.71 -10.31 15.31
N ARG A 111 -11.64 -10.50 16.09
CA ARG A 111 -10.27 -10.32 15.59
C ARG A 111 -9.95 -11.24 14.42
N ALA A 112 -10.38 -12.50 14.47
CA ALA A 112 -10.19 -13.47 13.39
C ALA A 112 -10.91 -13.03 12.10
N GLU A 113 -12.17 -12.58 12.20
CA GLU A 113 -12.91 -12.03 11.06
C GLU A 113 -12.25 -10.74 10.52
N GLY A 114 -11.70 -9.90 11.41
CA GLY A 114 -10.92 -8.74 10.99
C GLY A 114 -9.64 -9.12 10.23
N THR A 115 -8.96 -10.19 10.63
CA THR A 115 -7.77 -10.71 9.96
C THR A 115 -8.14 -11.24 8.57
N GLU A 116 -9.20 -12.05 8.46
CA GLU A 116 -9.72 -12.57 7.19
C GLU A 116 -10.11 -11.42 6.23
N LEU A 117 -10.85 -10.42 6.72
CA LEU A 117 -11.24 -9.26 5.91
C LEU A 117 -10.05 -8.43 5.43
N LEU A 118 -8.98 -8.32 6.22
CA LEU A 118 -7.74 -7.67 5.79
C LEU A 118 -6.98 -8.53 4.77
N GLN A 119 -7.03 -9.86 4.89
CA GLN A 119 -6.47 -10.77 3.88
C GLN A 119 -7.22 -10.68 2.55
N ASP A 120 -8.54 -10.53 2.58
CA ASP A 120 -9.36 -10.29 1.39
C ASP A 120 -8.97 -8.97 0.69
N LEU A 121 -8.57 -7.95 1.46
CA LEU A 121 -8.00 -6.70 0.94
C LEU A 121 -6.57 -6.85 0.37
N GLY A 122 -5.94 -8.01 0.54
CA GLY A 122 -4.62 -8.32 0.02
C GLY A 122 -3.45 -8.16 0.97
N TYR A 123 -3.72 -7.95 2.26
CA TYR A 123 -2.66 -8.03 3.28
C TYR A 123 -2.35 -9.50 3.55
N ASP A 124 -1.09 -9.85 3.77
CA ASP A 124 -0.81 -11.21 4.27
C ASP A 124 -1.26 -11.37 5.74
N ALA A 125 -1.26 -12.60 6.25
CA ALA A 125 -1.72 -12.91 7.61
C ALA A 125 -0.98 -12.10 8.69
N ASP A 126 0.33 -11.95 8.53
CA ASP A 126 1.18 -11.25 9.50
C ASP A 126 0.94 -9.74 9.41
N GLU A 127 0.76 -9.21 8.20
CA GLU A 127 0.39 -7.81 7.96
C GLU A 127 -1.00 -7.48 8.52
N ALA A 128 -1.98 -8.37 8.35
CA ALA A 128 -3.33 -8.21 8.86
C ALA A 128 -3.35 -8.18 10.39
N GLU A 129 -2.67 -9.13 11.04
CA GLU A 129 -2.53 -9.15 12.50
C GLU A 129 -1.84 -7.89 13.03
N PHE A 130 -0.78 -7.43 12.36
CA PHE A 130 -0.09 -6.19 12.73
C PHE A 130 -1.00 -4.96 12.65
N ILE A 131 -1.84 -4.88 11.61
CA ILE A 131 -2.81 -3.81 11.44
C ILE A 131 -3.80 -3.80 12.59
N LEU A 132 -4.31 -4.96 12.99
CA LEU A 132 -5.23 -5.06 14.12
C LEU A 132 -4.53 -4.76 15.44
N ASP A 133 -3.30 -5.24 15.66
CA ASP A 133 -2.52 -4.94 16.86
C ASP A 133 -2.34 -3.44 17.08
N ILE A 134 -2.00 -2.69 16.03
CA ILE A 134 -1.82 -1.24 16.15
C ILE A 134 -3.14 -0.53 16.44
N ASN A 135 -4.24 -0.95 15.82
CA ASN A 135 -5.44 -0.13 15.73
C ASN A 135 -6.59 -0.57 16.66
N VAL A 136 -6.61 -1.82 17.07
CA VAL A 136 -7.65 -2.44 17.92
C VAL A 136 -7.24 -2.44 19.39
N ALA A 137 -5.95 -2.60 19.70
CA ALA A 137 -5.48 -2.80 21.06
C ALA A 137 -5.51 -1.51 21.92
N ALA A 138 -6.70 -1.14 22.39
CA ALA A 138 -6.90 -0.01 23.30
C ALA A 138 -6.75 -0.35 24.79
N ALA A 139 -6.03 -1.42 25.19
CA ALA A 139 -5.92 -1.71 26.64
C ALA A 139 -4.65 -2.39 27.18
N ALA A 140 -3.72 -2.98 26.40
CA ALA A 140 -2.58 -3.68 27.03
C ALA A 140 -1.27 -3.83 26.23
N GLY A 141 -1.09 -3.16 25.09
CA GLY A 141 0.13 -3.36 24.29
C GLY A 141 0.36 -2.36 23.15
N SER A 142 -0.41 -1.27 23.10
CA SER A 142 -0.12 -0.18 22.17
C SER A 142 1.20 0.47 22.56
N PRO A 143 2.10 0.79 21.61
CA PRO A 143 3.25 1.62 21.88
C PRO A 143 2.84 2.95 22.51
N GLU A 144 3.14 3.12 23.79
CA GLU A 144 2.98 4.34 24.56
C GLU A 144 4.15 5.31 24.30
N SER A 145 5.18 4.86 23.58
CA SER A 145 6.26 5.70 23.13
C SER A 145 6.72 5.42 21.70
N TYR A 146 7.36 6.43 21.09
CA TYR A 146 7.97 6.28 19.77
C TYR A 146 8.98 5.13 19.72
N MET A 147 9.71 4.86 20.81
CA MET A 147 10.69 3.79 20.82
C MET A 147 10.08 2.40 20.91
N GLU A 148 8.96 2.23 21.61
CA GLU A 148 8.20 0.97 21.59
C GLU A 148 7.72 0.70 20.15
N PHE A 149 7.23 1.73 19.44
CA PHE A 149 6.82 1.61 18.05
C PHE A 149 8.01 1.26 17.14
N LYS A 150 9.16 1.91 17.37
CA LYS A 150 10.39 1.63 16.63
C LYS A 150 10.90 0.21 16.90
N GLN A 151 10.76 -0.30 18.13
CA GLN A 151 11.17 -1.65 18.50
C GLN A 151 10.33 -2.71 17.78
N LEU A 152 9.00 -2.52 17.76
CA LEU A 152 8.09 -3.40 17.01
C LEU A 152 8.43 -3.42 15.52
N THR A 153 8.55 -2.25 14.88
CA THR A 153 8.83 -2.19 13.44
C THR A 153 10.17 -2.82 13.06
N GLN A 154 11.20 -2.74 13.92
CA GLN A 154 12.49 -3.39 13.69
C GLN A 154 12.44 -4.90 13.95
N GLY A 155 11.62 -5.36 14.90
CA GLY A 155 11.31 -6.78 15.10
C GLY A 155 10.69 -7.42 13.85
N TYR A 156 9.76 -6.73 13.19
CA TYR A 156 9.20 -7.20 11.92
C TYR A 156 10.24 -7.28 10.80
N ARG A 157 11.11 -6.27 10.67
CA ARG A 157 12.20 -6.32 9.68
C ARG A 157 13.12 -7.52 9.92
N LYS A 158 13.40 -7.84 11.20
CA LYS A 158 14.15 -9.04 11.58
C LYS A 158 13.46 -10.34 11.14
N ILE A 159 12.15 -10.46 11.34
CA ILE A 159 11.37 -11.65 10.93
C ILE A 159 11.37 -11.81 9.41
N GLN A 160 11.22 -10.70 8.68
CA GLN A 160 11.25 -10.69 7.21
C GLN A 160 12.66 -10.88 6.61
N GLY A 161 13.68 -11.16 7.43
CA GLY A 161 15.07 -11.30 6.98
C GLY A 161 15.66 -10.01 6.40
N LYS A 162 15.03 -8.86 6.64
CA LYS A 162 15.50 -7.55 6.22
C LYS A 162 16.51 -7.01 7.24
N GLU A 163 17.37 -6.10 6.78
CA GLU A 163 18.27 -5.37 7.68
C GLU A 163 17.46 -4.62 8.76
N TYR A 164 17.85 -4.81 10.02
CA TYR A 164 17.16 -4.28 11.18
C TYR A 164 18.13 -3.70 12.21
N GLN A 165 17.65 -2.70 12.96
CA GLN A 165 18.40 -2.03 14.02
C GLN A 165 17.51 -1.95 15.26
N MET A 166 17.62 -2.95 16.14
CA MET A 166 16.79 -3.05 17.33
C MET A 166 17.15 -1.94 18.33
N PRO A 167 16.20 -1.09 18.77
CA PRO A 167 16.40 -0.21 19.91
C PRO A 167 16.68 -1.04 21.17
N PRO A 168 17.72 -0.71 21.94
CA PRO A 168 17.97 -1.28 23.25
C PRO A 168 16.80 -1.04 24.21
N GLU A 169 16.57 -1.98 25.11
CA GLU A 169 15.45 -1.95 26.07
C GLU A 169 15.50 -0.72 27.00
N ASP A 170 16.69 -0.28 27.39
CA ASP A 170 16.88 0.92 28.22
C ASP A 170 16.45 2.22 27.50
N VAL A 171 16.68 2.31 26.18
CA VAL A 171 16.20 3.42 25.34
C VAL A 171 14.67 3.42 25.25
N VAL A 172 14.07 2.23 25.13
CA VAL A 172 12.61 2.05 25.07
C VAL A 172 11.96 2.48 26.38
N ILE A 173 12.46 1.99 27.52
CA ILE A 173 11.99 2.35 28.87
C ILE A 173 12.11 3.86 29.10
N ALA A 174 13.25 4.47 28.75
CA ALA A 174 13.43 5.91 28.94
C ALA A 174 12.49 6.74 28.05
N SER A 175 12.17 6.27 26.85
CA SER A 175 11.20 6.93 25.98
C SER A 175 9.79 6.88 26.55
N LYS A 176 9.39 5.75 27.16
CA LYS A 176 8.11 5.61 27.86
C LYS A 176 8.04 6.57 29.05
N ALA A 177 9.06 6.58 29.89
CA ALA A 177 9.14 7.48 31.04
C ALA A 177 9.03 8.97 30.63
N LEU A 178 9.59 9.36 29.48
CA LEU A 178 9.43 10.70 28.93
C LEU A 178 7.99 10.99 28.48
N THR A 179 7.32 10.04 27.82
CA THR A 179 5.91 10.20 27.45
C THR A 179 5.05 10.36 28.71
N ASP A 180 5.23 9.50 29.71
CA ASP A 180 4.46 9.51 30.96
C ASP A 180 4.65 10.82 31.73
N ALA A 181 5.89 11.30 31.84
CA ALA A 181 6.19 12.57 32.50
C ALA A 181 5.51 13.77 31.79
N LYS A 182 5.47 13.76 30.45
CA LYS A 182 4.79 14.79 29.65
C LYS A 182 3.28 14.72 29.82
N ALA A 183 2.70 13.52 29.85
CA ALA A 183 1.29 13.32 30.10
C ALA A 183 0.88 13.82 31.49
N ALA A 184 1.67 13.49 32.53
CA ALA A 184 1.45 13.98 33.89
C ALA A 184 1.55 15.51 33.99
N LEU A 185 2.51 16.13 33.28
CA LEU A 185 2.60 17.60 33.20
C LEU A 185 1.37 18.21 32.53
N ALA A 186 0.91 17.64 31.41
CA ALA A 186 -0.28 18.12 30.70
C ALA A 186 -1.53 18.01 31.59
N GLU A 187 -1.72 16.87 32.27
CA GLU A 187 -2.84 16.68 33.21
C GLU A 187 -2.78 17.68 34.38
N ALA A 188 -1.59 17.98 34.90
CA ALA A 188 -1.40 18.99 35.94
C ALA A 188 -1.76 20.41 35.44
N GLN A 189 -1.42 20.73 34.19
CA GLN A 189 -1.79 21.99 33.56
C GLN A 189 -3.31 22.09 33.33
N GLU A 190 -3.96 21.03 32.87
CA GLU A 190 -5.42 20.96 32.69
C GLU A 190 -6.18 21.11 34.02
N LYS A 191 -5.66 20.53 35.09
CA LYS A 191 -6.17 20.71 36.46
C LYS A 191 -5.93 22.13 37.03
N GLY A 192 -5.33 23.02 36.24
CA GLY A 192 -5.13 24.42 36.61
C GLY A 192 -4.05 24.65 37.65
N LEU A 193 -3.12 23.70 37.85
CA LEU A 193 -1.94 23.96 38.67
C LEU A 193 -1.09 25.06 37.99
N LYS A 194 -0.56 25.98 38.79
CA LYS A 194 0.23 27.12 38.33
C LYS A 194 1.52 27.24 39.13
N GLU A 195 2.50 27.87 38.50
CA GLU A 195 3.75 28.33 39.11
C GLU A 195 4.45 27.21 39.90
N ALA A 196 4.83 27.45 41.16
CA ALA A 196 5.62 26.54 41.99
C ALA A 196 5.02 25.14 42.17
N LYS A 197 3.71 24.96 41.89
CA LYS A 197 3.07 23.64 41.95
C LYS A 197 3.32 22.79 40.70
N LEU A 198 3.77 23.39 39.59
CA LEU A 198 4.20 22.67 38.38
C LEU A 198 5.68 22.27 38.42
N ASP A 199 6.49 22.90 39.27
CA ASP A 199 7.94 22.64 39.37
C ASP A 199 8.30 21.15 39.47
N PRO A 200 7.58 20.30 40.24
CA PRO A 200 7.87 18.87 40.28
C PRO A 200 7.64 18.16 38.94
N TYR A 201 6.61 18.54 38.19
CA TYR A 201 6.27 17.95 36.89
C TYR A 201 7.25 18.41 35.80
N LEU A 202 7.61 19.69 35.81
CA LEU A 202 8.62 20.25 34.92
C LEU A 202 9.99 19.60 35.14
N LYS A 203 10.38 19.39 36.41
CA LYS A 203 11.59 18.66 36.77
C LYS A 203 11.54 17.21 36.28
N ALA A 204 10.43 16.51 36.49
CA ALA A 204 10.27 15.12 36.03
C ALA A 204 10.42 15.00 34.50
N VAL A 205 9.84 15.92 33.73
CA VAL A 205 10.01 15.97 32.27
C VAL A 205 11.47 16.23 31.89
N SER A 206 12.12 17.19 32.55
CA SER A 206 13.53 17.52 32.31
C SER A 206 14.46 16.32 32.57
N ASP A 207 14.28 15.64 33.70
CA ASP A 207 15.10 14.49 34.09
C ASP A 207 14.88 13.30 33.13
N ALA A 208 13.62 13.01 32.77
CA ALA A 208 13.28 11.97 31.80
C ALA A 208 13.82 12.29 30.39
N GLU A 209 13.75 13.55 29.97
CA GLU A 209 14.25 13.99 28.67
C GLU A 209 15.77 13.87 28.58
N TYR A 210 16.48 14.28 29.64
CA TYR A 210 17.93 14.13 29.72
C TYR A 210 18.32 12.65 29.61
N ARG A 211 17.68 11.78 30.39
CA ARG A 211 17.95 10.34 30.39
C ARG A 211 17.70 9.71 29.02
N TYR A 212 16.56 10.01 28.41
CA TYR A 212 16.22 9.51 27.07
C TYR A 212 17.24 9.97 26.02
N ARG A 213 17.60 11.27 26.01
CA ARG A 213 18.57 11.81 25.05
C ARG A 213 19.94 11.14 25.18
N GLN A 214 20.43 10.93 26.41
CA GLN A 214 21.72 10.26 26.61
C GLN A 214 21.73 8.83 26.03
N LEU A 215 20.72 8.03 26.34
CA LEU A 215 20.63 6.66 25.85
C LEU A 215 20.42 6.61 24.34
N TYR A 216 19.59 7.52 23.81
CA TYR A 216 19.33 7.61 22.37
C TYR A 216 20.60 7.95 21.58
N VAL A 217 21.39 8.93 22.02
CA VAL A 217 22.64 9.30 21.36
C VAL A 217 23.63 8.13 21.38
N LYS A 218 23.81 7.49 22.54
CA LYS A 218 24.68 6.33 22.67
C LYS A 218 24.28 5.19 21.74
N TRP A 219 22.97 4.91 21.64
CA TRP A 219 22.48 3.92 20.69
C TRP A 219 22.74 4.33 19.24
N ARG A 220 22.47 5.59 18.87
CA ARG A 220 22.73 6.09 17.51
C ARG A 220 24.21 6.02 17.12
N GLU A 221 25.12 6.19 18.07
CA GLU A 221 26.56 6.01 17.85
C GLU A 221 26.93 4.54 17.64
N SER A 222 26.28 3.61 18.34
CA SER A 222 26.51 2.17 18.16
C SER A 222 26.04 1.60 16.81
N LEU A 223 25.26 2.38 16.05
CA LEU A 223 24.73 2.01 14.73
C LEU A 223 25.56 2.56 13.56
N LYS A 224 26.60 3.36 13.84
CA LYS A 224 27.56 3.86 12.85
C LYS A 224 28.71 2.88 12.68
#